data_AF-A0A1V1NWL1-F1
#
_entry.id   AF-A0A1V1NWL1-F1
#
_cell.length_a   1.000
_cell.length_b   1.000
_cell.length_c   1.000
_cell.angle_alpha   90.00
_cell.angle_beta   90.00
_cell.angle_gamma   90.00
#
_symmetry.space_group_name_H-M   'P 1'
#
loop_
_entity.id
_entity.type
_entity.pdbx_description
1 polymer ?
#
loop_
_entity_poly.entity_id
_entity_poly.type
_entity_poly.pdbx_seq_one_letter_code
_entity_poly.pdbx_strand_id
1 'polypeptide(L)' 'MNAKQKELINDLYTETKKQFPNIDLINISESPENPEEIWINVTSPLNDQVEYDLISFTSEKSTDILLNYGYNILIMPS' A
#
# COMPACT_ATOMS: atom_id res chain seq x y z
N MET A 1 9.71 -1.59 12.23
CA MET A 1 8.52 -2.38 11.85
C MET A 1 8.24 -3.50 12.85
N ASN A 2 7.04 -3.53 13.45
CA ASN A 2 6.60 -4.54 14.42
C ASN A 2 5.79 -5.68 13.77
N ALA A 3 5.38 -6.67 14.57
CA ALA A 3 4.63 -7.83 14.08
C ALA A 3 3.27 -7.47 13.44
N LYS A 4 2.54 -6.52 14.04
CA LYS A 4 1.24 -6.10 13.53
C LYS A 4 1.36 -5.31 12.22
N GLN A 5 2.37 -4.45 12.09
CA GLN A 5 2.65 -3.75 10.83
C GLN A 5 2.94 -4.75 9.69
N LYS A 6 3.73 -5.80 9.96
CA LYS A 6 4.02 -6.85 8.95
C LYS A 6 2.77 -7.60 8.50
N GLU A 7 1.88 -7.93 9.44
CA GLU A 7 0.58 -8.56 9.15
C GLU A 7 -0.26 -7.67 8.24
N LEU A 8 -0.46 -6.41 8.64
CA LEU A 8 -1.27 -5.44 7.89
C LEU A 8 -0.70 -5.14 6.50
N ILE A 9 0.62 -5.06 6.36
CA ILE A 9 1.29 -4.90 5.06
C ILE A 9 1.01 -6.09 4.15
N ASN A 10 1.15 -7.31 4.67
CA ASN A 10 0.92 -8.52 3.89
C ASN A 10 -0.55 -8.62 3.46
N ASP A 11 -1.48 -8.31 4.36
CA ASP A 11 -2.92 -8.34 4.07
C ASP A 11 -3.28 -7.30 3.00
N LEU A 12 -2.85 -6.05 3.19
CA LEU A 12 -3.09 -4.96 2.24
C LEU A 12 -2.51 -5.28 0.86
N TYR A 13 -1.25 -5.73 0.79
CA TYR A 13 -0.62 -6.09 -0.48
C TYR A 13 -1.33 -7.28 -1.14
N THR A 14 -1.68 -8.33 -0.39
CA THR A 14 -2.33 -9.53 -0.92
C THR A 14 -3.70 -9.20 -1.51
N GLU A 15 -4.49 -8.38 -0.82
CA GLU A 15 -5.79 -7.92 -1.34
C GLU A 15 -5.63 -7.04 -2.57
N THR A 16 -4.66 -6.13 -2.55
CA THR A 16 -4.37 -5.26 -3.68
C THR A 16 -3.93 -6.06 -4.91
N LYS A 17 -3.02 -7.03 -4.75
CA LYS A 17 -2.55 -7.91 -5.84
C LYS A 17 -3.66 -8.79 -6.43
N LYS A 18 -4.66 -9.20 -5.62
CA LYS A 18 -5.84 -9.92 -6.12
C LYS A 18 -6.67 -9.07 -7.07
N GLN A 19 -6.83 -7.78 -6.75
CA GLN A 19 -7.62 -6.85 -7.57
C GLN A 19 -6.82 -6.31 -8.77
N PHE A 20 -5.51 -6.10 -8.59
CA PHE A 20 -4.58 -5.55 -9.57
C PHE A 20 -3.44 -6.55 -9.83
N PRO A 21 -3.68 -7.63 -10.59
CA PRO A 21 -2.69 -8.70 -10.78
C PRO A 21 -1.40 -8.26 -11.49
N ASN A 22 -1.42 -7.11 -12.18
CA ASN A 22 -0.30 -6.60 -12.96
C ASN A 22 0.70 -5.75 -12.16
N ILE A 23 0.45 -5.47 -10.87
CA ILE A 23 1.41 -4.75 -10.02
C ILE A 23 2.32 -5.74 -9.32
N ASP A 24 3.63 -5.54 -9.28
CA ASP A 24 4.55 -6.38 -8.52
C ASP A 24 5.21 -5.58 -7.39
N LEU A 25 5.45 -6.23 -6.24
CA LEU A 25 6.16 -5.62 -5.13
C LEU A 25 7.60 -5.27 -5.54
N ILE A 26 7.98 -4.02 -5.39
CA ILE A 26 9.36 -3.54 -5.56
C ILE A 26 10.10 -3.66 -4.24
N ASN A 27 9.61 -2.97 -3.21
CA ASN A 27 10.13 -3.03 -1.84
C ASN A 27 9.10 -2.46 -0.84
N ILE A 28 9.45 -2.51 0.44
CA ILE A 28 8.73 -1.81 1.50
C ILE A 28 9.74 -0.85 2.16
N SER A 29 9.37 0.41 2.27
CA SER A 29 10.23 1.46 2.82
C SER A 29 9.43 2.39 3.72
N GLU A 30 10.13 3.17 4.54
CA GLU A 30 9.54 4.36 5.15
C GLU A 30 9.42 5.46 4.08
N SER A 31 8.44 6.35 4.23
CA SER A 31 8.32 7.54 3.38
C SER A 31 9.56 8.43 3.58
N PRO A 32 10.15 8.97 2.50
CA PRO A 32 11.24 9.93 2.60
C PRO A 32 10.85 11.20 3.38
N GLU A 33 9.55 11.56 3.38
CA GLU A 33 9.03 12.77 4.00
C GLU A 33 8.58 12.54 5.45
N ASN A 34 8.06 11.34 5.75
CA ASN A 34 7.57 10.98 7.06
C ASN A 34 7.99 9.55 7.44
N PRO A 35 9.00 9.36 8.32
CA PRO A 35 9.45 8.04 8.74
C PRO A 35 8.39 7.17 9.44
N GLU A 36 7.30 7.76 9.93
CA GLU A 36 6.18 7.02 10.53
C GLU A 36 5.23 6.42 9.48
N GLU A 37 5.34 6.86 8.22
CA GLU A 37 4.57 6.37 7.09
C GLU A 37 5.34 5.26 6.37
N ILE A 38 4.66 4.14 6.13
CA ILE A 38 5.23 2.98 5.44
C ILE A 38 4.66 2.92 4.03
N TRP A 39 5.55 2.83 3.05
CA TRP A 39 5.22 2.63 1.65
C TRP A 39 5.46 1.18 1.25
N ILE A 40 4.43 0.58 0.66
CA ILE A 40 4.49 -0.67 -0.07
C ILE A 40 4.64 -0.28 -1.55
N ASN A 41 5.89 -0.18 -2.02
CA ASN A 41 6.15 0.27 -3.37
C ASN A 41 5.89 -0.87 -4.35
N VAL A 42 5.06 -0.61 -5.35
CA VAL A 42 4.66 -1.56 -6.38
C VAL A 42 4.93 -0.96 -7.76
N THR A 43 5.13 -1.80 -8.77
CA THR A 43 5.30 -1.33 -10.15
C THR A 43 4.10 -0.51 -10.59
N SER A 44 4.34 0.65 -11.21
CA SER A 44 3.27 1.45 -11.81
C SER A 44 2.41 0.64 -12.78
N PRO A 45 1.07 0.79 -12.73
CA PRO A 45 0.18 0.19 -13.70
C PRO A 45 0.42 0.67 -15.13
N LEU A 46 -0.13 -0.06 -16.11
CA LEU A 46 0.08 0.22 -17.54
C LEU A 46 -0.49 1.57 -18.02
N ASN A 47 -1.41 2.17 -17.28
CA ASN A 47 -2.01 3.45 -17.61
C ASN A 47 -2.58 4.17 -16.37
N ASP A 48 -2.74 5.48 -16.51
CA ASP A 48 -3.18 6.39 -15.44
C ASP A 48 -4.56 6.04 -14.86
N GLN A 49 -5.47 5.47 -15.67
CA GLN A 49 -6.79 5.09 -15.16
C GLN A 49 -6.68 3.92 -14.17
N VAL A 50 -5.84 2.92 -14.47
CA VAL A 50 -5.61 1.80 -13.56
C VAL A 50 -4.86 2.26 -12.31
N GLU A 51 -3.95 3.22 -12.44
CA GLU A 51 -3.29 3.85 -11.30
C GLU A 51 -4.28 4.60 -10.39
N TYR A 52 -5.18 5.38 -10.97
CA TYR A 52 -6.25 6.04 -10.24
C TYR A 52 -7.15 5.04 -9.50
N ASP A 53 -7.54 3.96 -10.18
CA ASP A 53 -8.37 2.91 -9.60
C ASP A 53 -7.64 2.18 -8.45
N LEU A 54 -6.33 1.94 -8.59
CA LEU A 54 -5.47 1.35 -7.56
C LEU A 54 -5.39 2.24 -6.32
N ILE A 55 -5.11 3.52 -6.51
CA ILE A 55 -5.03 4.48 -5.40
C ILE A 55 -6.39 4.58 -4.71
N SER A 56 -7.47 4.73 -5.47
CA SER A 56 -8.83 4.77 -4.95
C SER A 56 -9.18 3.52 -4.12
N PHE A 57 -8.91 2.33 -4.65
CA PHE A 57 -9.17 1.06 -3.95
C PHE A 57 -8.38 0.91 -2.65
N THR A 58 -7.10 1.29 -2.65
CA THR A 58 -6.21 1.12 -1.49
C THR A 58 -6.41 2.19 -0.41
N SER A 59 -6.94 3.37 -0.79
CA SER A 59 -7.15 4.51 0.13
C SER A 59 -8.10 4.20 1.29
N GLU A 60 -9.20 3.49 1.03
CA GLU A 60 -10.17 3.11 2.06
C GLU A 60 -9.53 2.19 3.10
N LYS A 61 -8.85 1.13 2.64
CA LYS A 61 -8.16 0.18 3.52
C LYS A 61 -7.02 0.81 4.30
N SER A 62 -6.27 1.70 3.67
CA SER A 62 -5.18 2.45 4.34
C SER A 62 -5.75 3.35 5.44
N THR A 63 -6.90 3.98 5.19
CA THR A 63 -7.63 4.77 6.18
C THR A 63 -8.12 3.90 7.34
N ASP A 64 -8.67 2.72 7.07
CA ASP A 64 -9.09 1.77 8.11
C ASP A 64 -7.90 1.31 8.97
N ILE A 65 -6.74 1.06 8.35
CA ILE A 65 -5.52 0.69 9.06
C ILE A 65 -5.09 1.82 10.00
N LEU A 66 -5.11 3.05 9.51
CA LEU A 66 -4.78 4.23 10.30
C LEU A 66 -5.73 4.42 11.49
N LEU A 67 -7.05 4.34 11.26
CA LEU A 67 -8.05 4.57 12.31
C LEU A 67 -8.08 3.47 13.37
N ASN A 68 -7.91 2.21 12.96
CA ASN A 68 -8.03 1.06 13.88
C ASN A 68 -6.73 0.70 14.59
N TYR A 69 -5.57 0.98 13.98
CA TYR A 69 -4.26 0.54 14.49
C TYR A 69 -3.24 1.66 14.66
N GLY A 70 -3.52 2.88 14.18
CA GLY A 70 -2.60 4.01 14.28
C GLY A 70 -1.38 3.92 13.37
N TYR A 71 -1.42 3.07 12.33
CA TYR A 71 -0.32 2.95 11.36
C TYR A 71 -0.70 3.61 10.04
N ASN A 72 0.18 4.45 9.52
CA ASN A 72 0.02 5.01 8.19
C ASN A 72 0.77 4.11 7.19
N ILE A 73 0.03 3.31 6.43
CA ILE A 73 0.58 2.32 5.49
C ILE A 73 -0.11 2.53 4.14
N LEU A 74 0.67 2.76 3.09
CA LEU A 74 0.18 3.13 1.77
C LEU A 74 0.75 2.20 0.69
N ILE A 75 -0.03 1.96 -0.37
CA ILE A 75 0.45 1.36 -1.62
C ILE A 75 0.91 2.48 -2.53
N MET A 76 2.16 2.42 -2.99
CA MET A 76 2.77 3.47 -3.81
C MET A 76 3.18 2.91 -5.17
N PRO A 77 2.52 3.32 -6.27
CA PRO A 77 2.98 3.05 -7.63
C PRO A 77 4.33 3.73 -7.88
N SER A 78 5.31 3.02 -8.45
CA SER A 78 6.67 3.51 -8.73
C SER A 78 7.33 2.83 -9.94
#